data_AF-A0A242CFP3-F1
#
_entry.id   AF-A0A242CFP3-F1
#
_cell.length_a   1.000
_cell.length_b   1.000
_cell.length_c   1.000
_cell.angle_alpha   90.00
_cell.angle_beta   90.00
_cell.angle_gamma   90.00
#
_symmetry.space_group_name_H-M   'P 1'
#
loop_
_entity.id
_entity.type
_entity.pdbx_description
1 polymer ?
#
loop_
_entity_poly.entity_id
_entity_poly.type
_entity_poly.pdbx_seq_one_letter_code
_entity_poly.pdbx_strand_id
1 'polypeptide(L)'
;MDAEKKTLYLTVGKEVSLSFTGNGEALQYIRLSVNKLAEIINNGLVDRQSIFEIDEVSLITKSNYKTVVQVVAGKQVLHGNTDHVDVVIDTDKTKQKAAGKDIFTNGDFLFIVDQEQHISKQELHTLNIKNSKSYLNEGDRL
;
A
#
# COMPACT_ATOMS: atom_id res chain seq x y z
N MET A 1 17.29 -18.93 7.83
CA MET A 1 16.42 -18.60 6.69
C MET A 1 15.51 -17.52 7.19
N ASP A 2 15.68 -16.29 6.72
CA ASP A 2 14.73 -15.23 7.01
C ASP A 2 13.39 -15.62 6.37
N ALA A 3 12.30 -15.49 7.12
CA ALA A 3 10.97 -15.75 6.60
C ALA A 3 10.70 -14.79 5.42
N GLU A 4 10.07 -15.29 4.35
CA GLU A 4 9.62 -14.44 3.23
C GLU A 4 8.63 -13.42 3.79
N LYS A 5 8.96 -12.12 3.67
CA LYS A 5 8.08 -11.03 4.12
C LYS A 5 6.77 -11.05 3.34
N LYS A 6 5.65 -10.86 4.04
CA LYS A 6 4.32 -10.73 3.43
C LYS A 6 4.10 -9.30 2.97
N THR A 7 4.27 -9.08 1.68
CA THR A 7 4.15 -7.76 1.05
C THR A 7 2.82 -7.61 0.30
N LEU A 8 2.13 -6.48 0.52
CA LEU A 8 0.93 -6.08 -0.21
C LEU A 8 1.20 -4.84 -1.07
N TYR A 9 1.03 -4.96 -2.38
CA TYR A 9 1.12 -3.87 -3.34
C TYR A 9 -0.19 -3.09 -3.40
N LEU A 10 -0.11 -1.78 -3.15
CA LEU A 10 -1.26 -0.89 -3.13
C LEU A 10 -0.99 0.39 -3.91
N THR A 11 -1.91 0.74 -4.81
CA THR A 11 -1.88 2.02 -5.52
C THR A 11 -2.56 3.09 -4.69
N VAL A 12 -1.83 4.16 -4.37
CA VAL A 12 -2.34 5.33 -3.65
C VAL A 12 -3.41 6.01 -4.49
N GLY A 13 -4.56 6.30 -3.87
CA GLY A 13 -5.70 6.89 -4.56
C GLY A 13 -6.90 7.07 -3.64
N LYS A 14 -8.09 7.21 -4.22
CA LYS A 14 -9.33 7.44 -3.46
C LYS A 14 -9.58 6.37 -2.39
N GLU A 15 -9.21 5.12 -2.67
CA GLU A 15 -9.49 3.97 -1.81
C GLU A 15 -8.30 3.52 -0.96
N VAL A 16 -7.11 4.09 -1.22
CA VAL A 16 -5.88 3.88 -0.46
C VAL A 16 -5.31 5.26 -0.15
N SER A 17 -5.57 5.76 1.04
CA SER A 17 -5.14 7.10 1.46
C SER A 17 -4.06 7.03 2.53
N LEU A 18 -3.25 8.08 2.60
CA LEU A 18 -2.09 8.17 3.47
C LEU A 18 -2.30 9.28 4.49
N SER A 19 -1.86 9.07 5.71
CA SER A 19 -1.85 10.12 6.73
C SER A 19 -0.49 10.25 7.37
N PHE A 20 -0.12 11.48 7.66
CA PHE A 20 1.22 11.85 8.10
C PHE A 20 1.15 12.58 9.44
N THR A 21 2.22 12.48 10.20
CA THR A 21 2.46 13.32 11.37
C THR A 21 2.79 14.76 10.95
N GLY A 22 2.47 15.71 11.83
CA GLY A 22 2.77 17.13 11.64
C GLY A 22 2.31 17.65 10.26
N ASN A 23 3.18 18.41 9.61
CA ASN A 23 2.94 18.96 8.28
C ASN A 23 3.39 18.02 7.14
N GLY A 24 3.31 16.70 7.33
CA GLY A 24 3.75 15.72 6.32
C GLY A 24 5.16 15.17 6.56
N GLU A 25 5.62 15.18 7.81
CA GLU A 25 7.00 14.81 8.18
C GLU A 25 7.20 13.30 8.09
N ALA A 26 6.34 12.50 8.73
CA ALA A 26 6.42 11.04 8.70
C ALA A 26 5.07 10.38 8.43
N LEU A 27 5.03 9.36 7.59
CA LEU A 27 3.85 8.55 7.32
C LEU A 27 3.45 7.78 8.59
N GLN A 28 2.20 7.92 9.02
CA GLN A 28 1.70 7.32 10.25
C GLN A 28 0.81 6.10 10.00
N TYR A 29 -0.06 6.17 8.99
CA TYR A 29 -0.93 5.06 8.62
C TYR A 29 -1.32 5.08 7.14
N ILE A 30 -1.51 3.87 6.62
CA ILE A 30 -2.09 3.61 5.29
C ILE A 30 -3.53 3.16 5.53
N ARG A 31 -4.47 3.85 4.91
CA ARG A 31 -5.90 3.68 5.11
C ARG A 31 -6.54 3.06 3.87
N LEU A 32 -7.18 1.92 4.07
CA LEU A 32 -7.97 1.22 3.06
C LEU A 32 -9.46 1.51 3.25
N SER A 33 -10.13 1.93 2.19
CA SER A 33 -11.58 1.96 2.19
C SER A 33 -12.15 0.55 2.38
N VAL A 34 -13.38 0.47 2.88
CA VAL A 34 -14.13 -0.79 3.01
C VAL A 34 -14.20 -1.53 1.66
N ASN A 35 -14.40 -0.81 0.56
CA ASN A 35 -14.43 -1.39 -0.78
C ASN A 35 -13.09 -2.00 -1.16
N LYS A 36 -11.98 -1.31 -0.89
CA LYS A 36 -10.65 -1.83 -1.20
C LYS A 36 -10.30 -3.05 -0.36
N LEU A 37 -10.66 -3.02 0.92
CA LEU A 37 -10.50 -4.18 1.80
C LEU A 37 -11.30 -5.39 1.28
N ALA A 38 -12.54 -5.18 0.85
CA ALA A 38 -13.36 -6.23 0.26
C ALA A 38 -12.75 -6.77 -1.05
N GLU A 39 -12.25 -5.89 -1.91
CA GLU A 39 -11.59 -6.25 -3.16
C GLU A 39 -10.37 -7.16 -2.91
N ILE A 40 -9.46 -6.78 -2.01
CA ILE A 40 -8.24 -7.58 -1.75
C ILE A 40 -8.56 -8.94 -1.12
N ILE A 41 -9.59 -9.02 -0.28
CA ILE A 41 -10.03 -10.29 0.31
C ILE A 41 -10.71 -11.17 -0.74
N ASN A 42 -11.60 -10.61 -1.55
CA ASN A 42 -12.31 -11.37 -2.60
C ASN A 42 -11.35 -11.86 -3.70
N ASN A 43 -10.27 -11.12 -3.95
CA ASN A 43 -9.21 -11.55 -4.88
C ASN A 43 -8.26 -12.60 -4.27
N GLY A 44 -8.46 -13.00 -3.01
CA GLY A 44 -7.66 -14.03 -2.33
C GLY A 44 -6.23 -13.60 -2.02
N LEU A 45 -5.95 -12.29 -1.96
CA LEU A 45 -4.65 -11.77 -1.57
C LEU A 45 -4.37 -11.95 -0.09
N VAL A 46 -5.43 -11.82 0.69
CA VAL A 46 -5.46 -11.96 2.14
C VAL A 46 -6.84 -12.44 2.55
N ASP A 47 -6.96 -12.98 3.76
CA ASP A 47 -8.23 -13.20 4.42
C ASP A 47 -8.37 -12.27 5.64
N ARG A 48 -9.45 -12.43 6.40
CA ARG A 48 -9.75 -11.60 7.59
C ARG A 48 -8.69 -11.72 8.69
N GLN A 49 -7.90 -12.80 8.70
CA GLN A 49 -6.82 -13.04 9.66
C GLN A 49 -5.48 -12.63 9.07
N SER A 50 -5.17 -13.06 7.84
CA SER A 50 -3.86 -12.85 7.21
C SER A 50 -3.59 -11.39 6.85
N ILE A 51 -4.62 -10.53 6.73
CA ILE A 51 -4.46 -9.07 6.60
C ILE A 51 -3.64 -8.46 7.75
N PHE A 52 -3.67 -9.08 8.93
CA PHE A 52 -2.92 -8.63 10.11
C PHE A 52 -1.47 -9.15 10.16
N GLU A 53 -1.07 -9.95 9.18
CA GLU A 53 0.26 -10.54 9.07
C GLU A 53 1.07 -9.91 7.93
N ILE A 54 0.56 -8.84 7.32
CA ILE A 54 1.28 -8.07 6.31
C ILE A 54 2.44 -7.33 6.99
N ASP A 55 3.67 -7.71 6.63
CA ASP A 55 4.90 -7.09 7.13
C ASP A 55 5.17 -5.76 6.42
N GLU A 56 4.83 -5.69 5.13
CA GLU A 56 5.14 -4.54 4.29
C GLU A 56 3.99 -4.19 3.34
N VAL A 57 3.78 -2.90 3.12
CA VAL A 57 2.92 -2.38 2.05
C VAL A 57 3.79 -1.64 1.03
N SER A 58 3.88 -2.17 -0.18
CA SER A 58 4.54 -1.49 -1.30
C SER A 58 3.59 -0.46 -1.92
N LEU A 59 3.84 0.82 -1.66
CA LEU A 59 3.02 1.93 -2.15
C LEU A 59 3.42 2.36 -3.56
N ILE A 60 2.46 2.31 -4.48
CA ILE A 60 2.57 2.83 -5.84
C ILE A 60 1.83 4.17 -5.89
N THR A 61 2.57 5.28 -5.99
CA THR A 61 1.97 6.63 -5.91
C THR A 61 1.28 7.10 -7.19
N LYS A 62 1.58 6.45 -8.33
CA LYS A 62 0.91 6.64 -9.62
C LYS A 62 1.11 5.43 -10.52
N SER A 63 0.07 4.93 -11.17
CA SER A 63 0.14 3.80 -12.12
C SER A 63 -0.16 4.24 -13.57
N ASN A 64 0.69 3.85 -14.54
CA ASN A 64 0.44 4.10 -15.97
C ASN A 64 -0.46 3.00 -16.53
N TYR A 65 -0.99 3.20 -17.73
CA TYR A 65 -1.82 2.20 -18.40
C TYR A 65 -1.08 0.86 -18.66
N LYS A 66 0.26 0.85 -18.57
CA LYS A 66 1.10 -0.36 -18.66
C LYS A 66 1.43 -0.97 -17.30
N THR A 67 1.12 -0.29 -16.20
CA THR A 67 1.33 -0.77 -14.84
C THR A 67 0.17 -1.65 -14.48
N VAL A 68 0.42 -2.94 -14.30
CA VAL A 68 -0.62 -3.90 -13.95
C VAL A 68 -0.17 -4.64 -12.69
N VAL A 69 -0.96 -4.53 -11.62
CA VAL A 69 -0.84 -5.42 -10.46
C VAL A 69 -1.77 -6.59 -10.72
N GLN A 70 -1.21 -7.71 -11.15
CA GLN A 70 -1.97 -8.95 -11.38
C GLN A 70 -1.96 -9.82 -10.13
N VAL A 71 -3.01 -10.62 -9.94
CA VAL A 71 -3.03 -11.65 -8.91
C VAL A 71 -2.84 -13.00 -9.57
N VAL A 72 -1.71 -13.66 -9.30
CA VAL A 72 -1.38 -14.97 -9.83
C VAL A 72 -1.17 -15.93 -8.66
N ALA A 73 -2.04 -16.93 -8.56
CA ALA A 73 -2.03 -17.91 -7.47
C ALA A 73 -2.01 -17.28 -6.06
N GLY A 74 -2.78 -16.21 -5.85
CA GLY A 74 -2.88 -15.49 -4.58
C GLY A 74 -1.72 -14.52 -4.28
N LYS A 75 -0.72 -14.41 -5.17
CA LYS A 75 0.37 -13.44 -5.04
C LYS A 75 0.18 -12.28 -6.01
N GLN A 76 0.52 -11.07 -5.58
CA GLN A 76 0.56 -9.91 -6.46
C GLN A 76 1.84 -9.93 -7.29
N VAL A 77 1.69 -9.73 -8.59
CA VAL A 77 2.79 -9.57 -9.54
C VAL A 77 2.67 -8.19 -10.17
N LEU A 78 3.66 -7.34 -9.92
CA LEU A 78 3.75 -6.02 -10.52
C LEU A 78 4.39 -6.12 -11.90
N HIS A 79 3.64 -5.76 -12.93
CA HIS A 79 4.12 -5.61 -14.31
C HIS A 79 4.22 -4.14 -14.69
N GLY A 80 5.26 -3.80 -15.45
CA GLY A 80 5.51 -2.44 -15.93
C GLY A 80 6.62 -1.72 -15.16
N ASN A 81 7.01 -0.55 -15.66
CA ASN A 81 8.05 0.27 -15.05
C ASN A 81 7.40 1.34 -14.15
N THR A 82 7.22 1.01 -12.88
CA THR A 82 6.77 1.96 -11.85
C THR A 82 7.61 1.77 -10.60
N ASP A 83 8.08 2.87 -10.03
CA ASP A 83 8.74 2.81 -8.73
C ASP A 83 7.68 2.72 -7.63
N HIS A 84 8.02 2.00 -6.58
CA HIS A 84 7.25 1.88 -5.36
C HIS A 84 8.14 2.17 -4.16
N VAL A 85 7.52 2.37 -3.00
CA VAL A 85 8.22 2.43 -1.72
C VAL A 85 7.63 1.39 -0.79
N ASP A 86 8.50 0.59 -0.18
CA ASP A 86 8.10 -0.42 0.80
C ASP A 86 7.94 0.24 2.16
N VAL A 87 6.72 0.17 2.69
CA VAL A 87 6.37 0.70 4.00
C VAL A 87 6.29 -0.45 4.98
N VAL A 88 7.12 -0.43 6.01
CA VAL A 88 7.12 -1.45 7.06
C VAL A 88 5.92 -1.22 7.97
N ILE A 89 5.19 -2.28 8.27
CA ILE A 89 3.97 -2.24 9.07
C ILE A 89 4.27 -2.71 10.50
N ASP A 90 3.84 -1.91 11.47
CA ASP A 90 3.77 -2.34 12.87
C ASP A 90 2.55 -3.27 13.01
N THR A 91 2.79 -4.58 12.83
CA THR A 91 1.74 -5.60 12.85
C THR A 91 1.02 -5.66 14.20
N ASP A 92 1.74 -5.41 15.29
CA ASP A 92 1.19 -5.47 16.64
C ASP A 92 0.26 -4.29 16.91
N LYS A 93 0.67 -3.06 16.58
CA LYS A 93 -0.21 -1.89 16.69
C LYS A 93 -1.39 -1.98 15.73
N THR A 94 -1.20 -2.53 14.53
CA THR A 94 -2.28 -2.77 13.57
C THR A 94 -3.34 -3.72 14.15
N LYS A 95 -2.93 -4.85 14.72
CA LYS A 95 -3.82 -5.80 15.43
C LYS A 95 -4.53 -5.15 16.61
N GLN A 96 -3.79 -4.44 17.46
CA GLN A 96 -4.35 -3.75 18.63
C GLN A 96 -5.40 -2.70 18.24
N LYS A 97 -5.19 -1.96 17.14
CA LYS A 97 -6.13 -0.95 16.65
C LYS A 97 -7.47 -1.54 16.22
N ALA A 98 -7.42 -2.74 15.64
CA ALA A 98 -8.58 -3.49 15.15
C ALA A 98 -9.20 -4.42 16.21
N ALA A 99 -8.56 -4.60 17.37
CA ALA A 99 -9.03 -5.52 18.40
C ALA A 99 -10.47 -5.22 18.84
N GLY A 100 -11.30 -6.26 18.89
CA GLY A 100 -12.71 -6.16 19.28
C GLY A 100 -13.62 -5.45 18.27
N LYS A 101 -13.13 -5.17 17.06
CA LYS A 101 -13.90 -4.53 15.99
C LYS A 101 -13.93 -5.44 14.77
N ASP A 102 -15.09 -5.53 14.12
CA ASP A 102 -15.12 -6.12 12.79
C ASP A 102 -14.51 -5.13 11.78
N ILE A 103 -13.67 -5.66 10.90
CA ILE A 103 -12.82 -4.90 9.97
C ILE A 103 -13.61 -4.19 8.86
N PHE A 104 -14.90 -4.50 8.69
CA PHE A 104 -15.76 -3.88 7.67
C PHE A 104 -16.80 -2.92 8.25
N THR A 105 -17.12 -3.01 9.55
CA THR A 105 -18.27 -2.33 10.14
C THR A 105 -17.93 -0.98 10.80
N ASN A 106 -16.66 -0.71 11.07
CA ASN A 106 -16.22 0.48 11.83
C ASN A 106 -15.42 1.51 11.00
N GLY A 107 -15.65 1.56 9.69
CA GLY A 107 -14.99 2.47 8.76
C GLY A 107 -13.79 1.85 8.06
N ASP A 108 -12.82 2.69 7.71
CA ASP A 108 -11.65 2.28 6.94
C ASP A 108 -10.69 1.41 7.78
N PHE A 109 -10.05 0.42 7.14
CA PHE A 109 -9.00 -0.37 7.74
C PHE A 109 -7.68 0.39 7.72
N LEU A 110 -6.88 0.29 8.79
CA LEU A 110 -5.64 1.03 8.95
C LEU A 110 -4.47 0.08 9.13
N PHE A 111 -3.51 0.13 8.22
CA PHE A 111 -2.16 -0.34 8.51
C PHE A 111 -1.41 0.76 9.27
N ILE A 112 -0.84 0.42 10.41
CA ILE A 112 0.00 1.33 11.20
C ILE A 112 1.44 1.16 10.75
N VAL A 113 2.09 2.27 10.39
CA VAL A 113 3.48 2.26 9.92
C VAL A 113 4.43 2.11 11.11
N ASP A 114 5.51 1.38 10.91
CA ASP A 114 6.58 1.25 11.88
C ASP A 114 7.20 2.62 12.21
N GLN A 115 7.35 2.92 13.50
CA GLN A 115 7.77 4.25 13.95
C GLN A 115 9.26 4.53 13.71
N GLU A 116 10.07 3.49 13.46
CA GLU A 116 11.48 3.64 13.09
C GLU A 116 11.62 4.04 11.62
N GLN A 117 10.58 3.82 10.80
CA GLN A 117 10.58 4.20 9.40
C GLN A 117 10.11 5.65 9.20
N HIS A 118 10.95 6.46 8.57
CA HIS A 118 10.62 7.84 8.24
C HIS A 118 10.37 7.99 6.74
N ILE A 119 9.09 8.10 6.35
CA ILE A 119 8.67 8.39 4.96
C ILE A 119 7.87 9.69 4.96
N SER A 120 8.42 10.74 4.36
CA SER A 120 7.78 12.05 4.27
C SER A 120 6.81 12.15 3.11
N LYS A 121 5.88 13.10 3.21
CA LYS A 121 4.97 13.45 2.11
C LYS A 121 5.73 13.95 0.88
N GLN A 122 6.85 14.65 1.08
CA GLN A 122 7.67 15.19 0.00
C GLN A 122 8.38 14.09 -0.80
N GLU A 123 8.87 13.04 -0.14
CA GLU A 123 9.46 11.87 -0.80
C GLU A 123 8.44 11.16 -1.67
N LEU A 124 7.25 10.91 -1.14
CA LEU A 124 6.14 10.31 -1.89
C LEU A 124 5.67 11.19 -3.05
N HIS A 125 5.67 12.52 -2.87
CA HIS A 125 5.39 13.45 -3.96
C HIS A 125 6.47 13.36 -5.05
N THR A 126 7.75 13.28 -4.68
CA THR A 126 8.85 13.15 -5.63
C THR A 126 8.73 11.84 -6.42
N LEU A 127 8.39 10.74 -5.74
CA LEU A 127 8.09 9.45 -6.37
C LEU A 127 6.93 9.56 -7.36
N ASN A 128 5.84 10.24 -6.97
CA ASN A 128 4.69 10.49 -7.84
C ASN A 128 5.07 11.28 -9.12
N ILE A 129 5.93 12.29 -9.00
CA ILE A 129 6.44 13.04 -10.17
C ILE A 129 7.31 12.14 -11.05
N LYS A 130 8.23 11.37 -10.45
CA LYS A 130 9.11 10.44 -11.18
C LYS A 130 8.29 9.43 -11.97
N ASN A 131 7.34 8.78 -11.29
CA ASN A 131 6.38 7.88 -11.90
C ASN A 131 5.66 8.60 -13.04
N SER A 132 5.06 9.78 -12.82
CA SER A 132 4.40 10.56 -13.89
C SER A 132 5.26 10.81 -15.14
N LYS A 133 6.55 11.11 -14.99
CA LYS A 133 7.45 11.43 -16.11
C LYS A 133 7.81 10.22 -16.96
N SER A 134 7.88 9.03 -16.36
CA SER A 134 8.06 7.79 -17.13
C SER A 134 6.96 7.58 -18.19
N TYR A 135 5.79 8.20 -18.01
CA TYR A 135 4.63 8.06 -18.89
C TYR A 135 4.81 8.92 -20.15
N LEU A 136 5.40 10.11 -19.97
CA LEU A 136 5.61 11.07 -21.06
C LEU A 136 6.75 10.61 -21.98
N ASN A 137 7.87 10.16 -21.40
CA ASN A 137 9.04 9.72 -22.17
C ASN A 137 8.79 8.42 -22.96
N GLU A 138 7.81 7.60 -22.57
CA GLU A 138 7.39 6.42 -23.34
C GLU A 138 6.37 6.73 -24.43
N GLY A 139 5.70 7.89 -24.39
CA GLY A 139 4.75 8.34 -25.42
C GLY A 139 5.44 8.89 -26.67
N ASP A 140 6.67 9.40 -26.54
CA ASP A 140 7.46 9.97 -27.64
C ASP A 140 8.25 8.93 -28.47
N ARG A 141 8.08 7.63 -28.19
CA ARG A 141 8.79 6.52 -28.86
C ARG A 141 7.90 5.67 -29.77
N LEU A 142 6.70 6.12 -30.11
CA LEU A 142 5.78 5.44 -31.03
C LEU A 142 5.58 6.24 -32.32
#